data_AF-A0A9D6QGJ6-F1
#
_entry.id   AF-A0A9D6QGJ6-F1
#
_cell.length_a   1.000
_cell.length_b   1.000
_cell.length_c   1.000
_cell.angle_alpha   90.00
_cell.angle_beta   90.00
_cell.angle_gamma   90.00
#
_symmetry.space_group_name_H-M   'P 1'
#
loop_
_entity.id
_entity.type
_entity.pdbx_description
1 polymer ?
#
loop_
_entity_poly.entity_id
_entity_poly.type
_entity_poly.pdbx_seq_one_letter_code
_entity_poly.pdbx_strand_id
1 'polypeptide(L)'
;MKYFSFVSVALILLISCSKSPKVDQDFIYPKSDKGDVVDTLFGVVIADPYRWMENDTAQSTADWVKNQNEITLGFLKKIPYRDAIKKRLEELYNYERLTAPFKEGEYYYFYKNDG
;
A
#
# COMPACT_ATOMS: atom_id res chain seq x y z
N MET A 1 -31.93 -31.08 33.72
CA MET A 1 -31.79 -30.25 32.50
C MET A 1 -31.16 -28.86 32.76
N LYS A 2 -30.21 -28.72 33.69
CA LYS A 2 -29.46 -27.44 33.90
C LYS A 2 -27.98 -27.54 33.52
N TYR A 3 -27.44 -28.76 33.40
CA TYR A 3 -26.05 -29.00 32.97
C TYR A 3 -25.87 -28.97 31.44
N PHE A 4 -26.94 -29.18 30.67
CA PHE A 4 -26.88 -29.15 29.19
C PHE A 4 -26.64 -27.73 28.65
N SER A 5 -27.02 -26.70 29.40
CA SER A 5 -26.80 -25.30 29.03
C SER A 5 -25.36 -24.84 29.30
N PHE A 6 -24.70 -25.39 30.33
CA PHE A 6 -23.29 -25.08 30.64
C PHE A 6 -22.29 -25.73 29.67
N VAL A 7 -22.62 -26.92 29.13
CA VAL A 7 -21.77 -27.60 28.12
C VAL A 7 -21.73 -26.84 26.80
N SER A 8 -22.81 -26.11 26.46
CA SER A 8 -22.90 -25.34 25.21
C SER A 8 -22.02 -24.07 25.23
N VAL A 9 -21.82 -23.43 26.39
CA VAL A 9 -20.96 -22.24 26.53
C VAL A 9 -19.46 -22.60 26.44
N ALA A 10 -19.06 -23.79 26.90
CA ALA A 10 -17.68 -24.25 26.80
C ALA A 10 -17.22 -24.55 25.36
N LEU A 11 -18.16 -24.91 24.47
CA LEU A 11 -17.86 -25.22 23.07
C LEU A 11 -17.62 -23.96 22.21
N ILE A 12 -18.19 -22.82 22.60
CA ILE A 12 -18.04 -21.54 21.89
C ILE A 12 -16.66 -20.89 22.17
N LEU A 13 -16.06 -21.17 23.33
CA LEU A 13 -14.74 -20.64 23.70
C LEU A 13 -13.56 -21.29 22.95
N LEU A 14 -13.73 -22.47 22.35
CA LEU A 14 -12.67 -23.18 21.61
C LEU A 14 -12.49 -22.70 20.16
N ILE A 15 -13.39 -21.88 19.63
CA ILE A 15 -13.32 -21.35 18.25
C ILE A 15 -12.55 -20.02 18.19
N SER A 16 -12.25 -19.39 19.34
CA SER A 16 -11.64 -18.05 19.41
C SER A 16 -10.11 -18.03 19.20
N CYS A 17 -9.48 -19.13 18.80
CA CYS A 17 -8.06 -19.16 18.50
C CYS A 17 -7.81 -19.38 17.00
N SER A 18 -8.20 -18.42 16.17
CA SER A 18 -7.69 -18.33 14.80
C SER A 18 -6.22 -17.93 14.87
N LYS A 19 -5.32 -18.93 14.82
CA LYS A 19 -3.92 -18.69 14.46
C LYS A 19 -3.92 -17.93 13.15
N SER A 20 -3.53 -16.65 13.17
CA SER A 20 -3.27 -15.92 11.93
C SER A 20 -2.27 -16.73 11.11
N PRO A 21 -2.57 -17.06 9.84
CA PRO A 21 -1.61 -17.76 9.01
C PRO A 21 -0.35 -16.90 8.97
N LYS A 22 0.77 -17.45 9.46
CA LYS A 22 2.08 -16.85 9.20
C LYS A 22 2.29 -16.98 7.70
N VAL A 23 2.21 -15.85 7.00
CA VAL A 23 2.50 -15.78 5.58
C VAL A 23 4.02 -15.74 5.44
N ASP A 24 4.66 -16.90 5.55
CA ASP A 24 6.03 -17.08 5.06
C ASP A 24 5.91 -17.26 3.54
N GLN A 25 5.92 -16.14 2.83
CA GLN A 25 5.93 -16.12 1.36
C GLN A 25 7.37 -15.84 0.93
N ASP A 26 8.01 -16.85 0.33
CA ASP A 26 9.24 -16.64 -0.42
C ASP A 26 8.92 -15.81 -1.67
N PHE A 27 9.38 -14.56 -1.69
CA PHE A 27 9.24 -13.70 -2.86
C PHE A 27 10.41 -13.91 -3.82
N ILE A 28 10.08 -14.21 -5.07
CA ILE A 28 11.04 -14.13 -6.17
C ILE A 28 10.99 -12.69 -6.68
N TYR A 29 11.95 -11.87 -6.26
CA TYR A 29 12.03 -10.47 -6.68
C TYR A 29 12.44 -10.34 -8.17
N PRO A 30 12.00 -9.29 -8.87
CA PRO A 30 12.39 -9.07 -10.25
C PRO A 30 13.87 -8.75 -10.31
N LYS A 31 14.54 -9.25 -11.34
CA LYS A 31 15.94 -8.94 -11.57
C LYS A 31 16.09 -7.42 -11.71
N SER A 32 17.00 -6.86 -10.91
CA SER A 32 17.42 -5.47 -11.02
C SER A 32 18.84 -5.47 -11.54
N ASP A 33 19.02 -5.09 -12.80
CA ASP A 33 20.34 -5.06 -13.42
C ASP A 33 21.24 -4.05 -12.70
N LYS A 34 22.51 -4.43 -12.53
CA LYS A 34 23.54 -3.58 -11.95
C LYS A 34 24.41 -3.06 -13.09
N GLY A 35 24.45 -1.75 -13.25
CA GLY A 35 25.42 -1.06 -14.09
C GLY A 35 26.77 -0.89 -13.38
N ASP A 36 27.67 -0.20 -14.06
CA ASP A 36 29.05 0.04 -13.67
C ASP A 36 29.34 1.53 -13.40
N VAL A 37 28.30 2.36 -13.29
CA VAL A 37 28.46 3.78 -13.00
C VAL A 37 29.11 3.98 -11.63
N VAL A 38 30.18 4.77 -11.62
CA VAL A 38 30.96 5.11 -10.43
C VAL A 38 31.31 6.60 -10.49
N ASP A 39 31.05 7.30 -9.39
CA ASP A 39 31.41 8.70 -9.20
C ASP A 39 32.60 8.82 -8.24
N THR A 40 33.37 9.91 -8.34
CA THR A 40 34.40 10.26 -7.36
C THR A 40 34.08 11.59 -6.72
N LEU A 41 33.69 11.58 -5.44
CA LEU A 41 33.32 12.78 -4.68
C LEU A 41 34.36 13.04 -3.60
N PHE A 42 35.01 14.21 -3.64
CA PHE A 42 36.06 14.59 -2.68
C PHE A 42 37.18 13.53 -2.53
N GLY A 43 37.52 12.86 -3.63
CA GLY A 43 38.52 11.79 -3.65
C GLY A 43 38.01 10.42 -3.22
N VAL A 44 36.71 10.27 -2.88
CA VAL A 44 36.08 9.00 -2.51
C VAL A 44 35.35 8.41 -3.71
N VAL A 45 35.65 7.16 -4.04
CA VAL A 45 35.00 6.40 -5.12
C VAL A 45 33.68 5.80 -4.62
N ILE A 46 32.58 6.07 -5.31
CA ILE A 46 31.22 5.68 -4.93
C ILE A 46 30.53 5.03 -6.14
N ALA A 47 30.17 3.74 -6.02
CA ALA A 47 29.43 3.04 -7.07
C ALA A 47 27.93 3.33 -6.99
N ASP A 48 27.31 3.62 -8.13
CA ASP A 48 25.86 3.73 -8.29
C ASP A 48 25.37 2.71 -9.33
N PRO A 49 25.21 1.44 -8.93
CA PRO A 49 24.85 0.37 -9.86
C PRO A 49 23.43 0.52 -10.43
N TYR A 50 22.59 1.41 -9.91
CA TYR A 50 21.20 1.57 -10.33
C TYR A 50 20.92 2.93 -10.97
N ARG A 51 21.95 3.71 -11.33
CA ARG A 51 21.83 5.00 -12.04
C ARG A 51 20.88 4.98 -13.23
N TRP A 52 20.78 3.84 -13.93
CA TRP A 52 19.86 3.68 -15.07
C TRP A 52 18.38 3.88 -14.70
N MET A 53 17.99 3.62 -13.45
CA MET A 53 16.62 3.82 -12.95
C MET A 53 16.24 5.31 -12.81
N GLU A 54 17.22 6.23 -12.82
CA GLU A 54 16.95 7.67 -12.77
C GLU A 54 16.35 8.21 -14.07
N ASN A 55 16.50 7.48 -15.18
CA ASN A 55 15.79 7.82 -16.42
C ASN A 55 14.37 7.24 -16.36
N ASP A 56 13.42 8.08 -15.95
CA ASP A 56 12.00 7.76 -15.81
C ASP A 56 11.27 7.56 -17.14
N THR A 57 11.85 7.99 -18.25
CA THR A 57 11.30 7.78 -19.60
C THR A 57 11.83 6.53 -20.30
N ALA A 58 12.84 5.86 -19.74
CA ALA A 58 13.41 4.66 -20.35
C ALA A 58 12.47 3.46 -20.24
N GLN A 59 12.39 2.66 -21.31
CA GLN A 59 11.60 1.43 -21.33
C GLN A 59 12.05 0.44 -20.24
N SER A 60 13.35 0.34 -19.98
CA SER A 60 13.89 -0.52 -18.93
C SER A 60 13.37 -0.15 -17.54
N THR A 61 13.27 1.14 -17.24
CA THR A 61 12.73 1.65 -15.96
C THR A 61 11.24 1.36 -15.87
N ALA A 62 10.48 1.62 -16.93
CA ALA A 62 9.06 1.30 -16.99
C ALA A 62 8.79 -0.20 -16.78
N ASP A 63 9.56 -1.08 -17.44
CA ASP A 63 9.43 -2.53 -17.31
C ASP A 63 9.79 -3.00 -15.89
N TRP A 64 10.83 -2.44 -15.30
CA TRP A 64 11.20 -2.74 -13.93
C TRP A 64 10.12 -2.33 -12.93
N VAL A 65 9.57 -1.11 -13.06
CA VAL A 65 8.46 -0.64 -12.21
C VAL A 65 7.24 -1.55 -12.35
N LYS A 66 6.90 -1.96 -13.57
CA LYS A 66 5.81 -2.90 -13.82
C LYS A 66 6.03 -4.23 -13.08
N ASN A 67 7.21 -4.82 -13.19
CA ASN A 67 7.53 -6.09 -12.54
C ASN A 67 7.50 -5.99 -11.00
N GLN A 68 7.94 -4.86 -10.43
CA GLN A 68 7.83 -4.62 -8.99
C GLN A 68 6.37 -4.49 -8.54
N ASN A 69 5.54 -3.80 -9.34
CA ASN A 69 4.11 -3.66 -9.08
C ASN A 69 3.37 -5.00 -9.17
N GLU A 70 3.76 -5.91 -10.06
CA GLU A 70 3.14 -7.24 -10.18
C GLU A 70 3.27 -8.05 -8.89
N ILE A 71 4.47 -8.05 -8.28
CA ILE A 71 4.69 -8.73 -7.00
C ILE A 71 3.90 -8.04 -5.88
N THR A 72 4.01 -6.71 -5.80
CA THR A 72 3.38 -5.94 -4.73
C THR A 72 1.85 -6.09 -4.77
N LEU A 73 1.25 -5.88 -5.93
CA LEU A 73 -0.19 -6.04 -6.12
C LEU A 73 -0.61 -7.51 -5.98
N GLY A 74 0.21 -8.46 -6.42
CA GLY A 74 0.00 -9.89 -6.22
C GLY A 74 -0.06 -10.26 -4.73
N PHE A 75 0.79 -9.66 -3.90
CA PHE A 75 0.75 -9.81 -2.45
C PHE A 75 -0.48 -9.14 -1.83
N LEU A 76 -0.71 -7.86 -2.15
CA LEU A 76 -1.81 -7.08 -1.57
C LEU A 76 -3.18 -7.69 -1.90
N LYS A 77 -3.35 -8.28 -3.09
CA LYS A 77 -4.59 -9.00 -3.48
C LYS A 77 -4.90 -10.21 -2.60
N LYS A 78 -3.90 -10.80 -1.92
CA LYS A 78 -4.10 -11.96 -1.03
C LYS A 78 -4.69 -11.56 0.33
N ILE A 79 -4.71 -10.26 0.67
CA ILE A 79 -5.20 -9.76 1.95
C ILE A 79 -6.74 -9.80 1.94
N PRO A 80 -7.40 -10.69 2.71
CA PRO A 80 -8.84 -10.95 2.56
C PRO A 80 -9.74 -9.75 2.88
N TYR A 81 -9.27 -8.84 3.73
CA TYR A 81 -10.02 -7.68 4.20
C TYR A 81 -9.63 -6.37 3.49
N ARG A 82 -8.77 -6.43 2.47
CA ARG A 82 -8.32 -5.22 1.75
C ARG A 82 -9.48 -4.44 1.14
N ASP A 83 -10.41 -5.13 0.50
CA ASP A 83 -11.55 -4.48 -0.14
C ASP A 83 -12.57 -3.95 0.88
N ALA A 84 -12.69 -4.62 2.04
CA ALA A 84 -13.51 -4.12 3.15
C ALA A 84 -12.94 -2.81 3.72
N ILE A 85 -11.62 -2.71 3.89
CA ILE A 85 -10.95 -1.47 4.31
C ILE A 85 -11.17 -0.39 3.26
N LYS A 86 -10.94 -0.69 1.98
CA LYS A 86 -11.14 0.28 0.89
C LYS A 86 -12.56 0.84 0.92
N LYS A 87 -13.57 -0.03 0.98
CA LYS A 87 -14.99 0.38 1.05
C LYS A 87 -15.27 1.25 2.27
N ARG A 88 -14.74 0.87 3.44
CA ARG A 88 -14.94 1.65 4.67
C ARG A 88 -14.31 3.05 4.56
N LEU A 89 -13.14 3.16 3.94
CA LEU A 89 -12.51 4.45 3.69
C LEU A 89 -13.33 5.28 2.70
N GLU A 90 -13.82 4.70 1.62
CA GLU A 90 -14.70 5.39 0.65
C GLU A 90 -15.96 5.95 1.34
N GLU A 91 -16.62 5.15 2.18
CA GLU A 91 -17.78 5.60 2.97
C GLU A 91 -17.45 6.77 3.90
N LEU A 92 -16.28 6.74 4.56
CA LEU A 92 -15.86 7.77 5.49
C LEU A 92 -15.36 9.05 4.81
N TYR A 93 -14.83 8.92 3.59
CA TYR A 93 -14.26 10.03 2.85
C TYR A 93 -15.30 10.78 2.01
N ASN A 94 -16.40 10.11 1.66
CA ASN A 94 -17.50 10.66 0.87
C ASN A 94 -18.40 11.61 1.70
N TYR A 95 -17.87 12.81 1.97
CA TYR A 95 -18.62 13.90 2.58
C TYR A 95 -18.21 15.25 1.97
N GLU A 96 -19.16 16.17 1.94
CA GLU A 96 -18.93 17.52 1.42
C GLU A 96 -17.91 18.29 2.26
N ARG A 97 -16.91 18.85 1.59
CA ARG A 97 -15.85 19.67 2.18
C ARG A 97 -15.79 21.01 1.50
N LEU A 98 -15.76 22.05 2.34
CA LEU A 98 -15.62 23.44 1.94
C LEU A 98 -14.42 24.03 2.68
N THR A 99 -13.58 24.78 1.97
CA THR A 99 -12.56 25.61 2.64
C THR A 99 -13.20 26.88 3.19
N ALA A 100 -12.50 27.55 4.10
CA ALA A 100 -12.86 28.91 4.49
C ALA A 100 -12.89 29.81 3.23
N PRO A 101 -13.89 30.70 3.09
CA PRO A 101 -13.94 31.63 1.98
C PRO A 101 -12.82 32.67 2.10
N PHE A 102 -12.28 33.09 0.97
CA PHE A 102 -11.32 34.19 0.87
C PHE A 102 -11.79 35.19 -0.18
N LYS A 103 -11.48 36.47 0.01
CA LYS A 103 -11.96 37.57 -0.82
C LYS A 103 -10.87 38.03 -1.79
N GLU A 104 -11.21 38.13 -3.06
CA GLU A 104 -10.36 38.71 -4.11
C GLU A 104 -11.20 39.69 -4.93
N GLY A 105 -10.86 40.99 -4.88
CA GLY A 105 -11.67 42.06 -5.47
C GLY A 105 -13.09 42.08 -4.90
N GLU A 106 -14.10 42.00 -5.77
CA GLU A 106 -15.52 42.00 -5.40
C GLU A 106 -16.09 40.61 -5.10
N TYR A 107 -15.30 39.54 -5.26
CA TYR A 107 -15.78 38.16 -5.16
C TYR A 107 -15.20 37.42 -3.95
N TYR A 108 -15.98 36.47 -3.45
CA TYR A 108 -15.52 35.47 -2.49
C TYR A 108 -15.33 34.14 -3.21
N TYR A 109 -14.19 33.51 -2.95
CA TYR A 109 -13.83 32.22 -3.50
C TYR A 109 -13.70 31.21 -2.37
N PHE A 110 -13.99 29.95 -2.68
CA PHE A 110 -13.74 28.81 -1.80
C PHE A 110 -13.57 27.56 -2.66
N TYR A 111 -12.84 26.58 -2.15
CA TYR A 111 -12.77 25.25 -2.76
C TYR A 111 -13.90 24.39 -2.20
N LYS A 112 -14.51 23.61 -3.09
CA LYS A 112 -15.54 22.63 -2.76
C LYS A 112 -15.15 21.27 -3.32
N ASN A 113 -15.34 20.23 -2.52
CA ASN A 113 -15.28 18.83 -2.92
C ASN A 113 -16.53 18.13 -2.36
N ASP A 114 -17.26 17.41 -3.20
CA ASP A 114 -18.55 16.78 -2.88
C ASP A 114 -18.43 15.41 -2.19
N GLY A 115 -17.23 14.82 -2.21
CA GLY A 115 -16.92 13.52 -1.60
C GLY A 115 -15.84 12.77 -2.35
#